data_AF-V8NG99-F1
#
_entry.id   AF-V8NG99-F1
#
_cell.length_a   1.000
_cell.length_b   1.000
_cell.length_c   1.000
_cell.angle_alpha   90.00
_cell.angle_beta   90.00
_cell.angle_gamma   90.00
#
_symmetry.space_group_name_H-M   'P 1'
#
loop_
_entity.id
_entity.type
_entity.pdbx_description
1 polymer ?
#
loop_
_entity_poly.entity_id
_entity_poly.type
_entity_poly.pdbx_seq_one_letter_code
_entity_poly.pdbx_strand_id
1 'polypeptide(L)'
;MDSRPPWHLILVAHIFLASNPQGIPAHVLVDSGATTNFMDMAFAVQYTVSPCPVESPMLMETIDGWVLLSGPIKATTQPLHLTIRSHEEAIQFYITSGLHFPVVLDLSTSDTQWLLNRFYYSQSKFLQSERKERKKEMKEENERKKERNSNFTVLNILELIIYKPEYK
;
A
#
# COMPACT_ATOMS: atom_id res chain seq x y z
N MET A 1 -10.04 15.01 -14.14
CA MET A 1 -10.20 13.57 -13.84
C MET A 1 -8.84 13.10 -13.36
N ASP A 2 -8.65 13.02 -12.05
CA ASP A 2 -7.35 12.72 -11.44
C ASP A 2 -7.07 11.22 -11.65
N SER A 3 -6.16 10.89 -12.57
CA SER A 3 -5.80 9.52 -12.93
C SER A 3 -4.71 8.97 -12.01
N ARG A 4 -4.88 9.16 -10.69
CA ARG A 4 -4.06 8.44 -9.72
C ARG A 4 -4.63 7.04 -9.60
N PRO A 5 -3.82 5.97 -9.69
CA PRO A 5 -4.32 4.64 -9.41
C PRO A 5 -4.87 4.67 -7.98
N PRO A 6 -6.09 4.15 -7.73
CA PRO A 6 -6.50 3.92 -6.36
C PRO A 6 -5.44 2.99 -5.77
N TRP A 7 -4.73 3.45 -4.74
CA TRP A 7 -3.71 2.67 -4.06
C TRP A 7 -4.40 1.59 -3.22
N HIS A 8 -5.10 0.67 -3.88
CA HIS A 8 -5.58 -0.54 -3.26
C HIS A 8 -4.33 -1.34 -2.88
N LEU A 9 -3.97 -1.31 -1.60
CA LEU A 9 -2.88 -2.15 -1.13
C LEU A 9 -3.43 -3.56 -1.00
N ILE A 10 -3.02 -4.41 -1.93
CA ILE A 10 -3.32 -5.83 -1.89
C ILE A 10 -2.14 -6.52 -1.21
N LEU A 11 -2.40 -7.26 -0.14
CA LEU A 11 -1.43 -8.03 0.61
C LEU A 11 -1.76 -9.53 0.50
N VAL A 12 -0.75 -10.37 0.69
CA VAL A 12 -0.97 -11.79 0.96
C VAL A 12 -0.88 -11.99 2.47
N ALA A 13 -1.92 -12.57 3.04
CA ALA A 13 -1.99 -12.95 4.44
C ALA A 13 -2.20 -14.46 4.58
N HIS A 14 -1.86 -15.02 5.73
CA HIS A 14 -2.25 -16.37 6.11
C HIS A 14 -3.27 -16.29 7.24
N ILE A 15 -4.41 -16.94 7.07
CA ILE A 15 -5.48 -17.04 8.07
C ILE A 15 -5.40 -18.41 8.71
N PHE A 16 -5.22 -18.45 10.02
CA PHE A 16 -5.13 -19.69 10.77
C PHE A 16 -6.45 -19.99 11.44
N LEU A 17 -6.95 -21.19 11.17
CA LEU A 17 -8.13 -21.74 11.81
C LEU A 17 -7.66 -22.81 12.81
N ALA A 18 -8.41 -23.01 13.89
CA ALA A 18 -8.14 -24.10 14.83
C ALA A 18 -8.11 -25.48 14.13
N SER A 19 -8.88 -25.62 13.05
CA SER A 19 -8.94 -26.83 12.22
C SER A 19 -7.84 -26.93 11.16
N ASN A 20 -7.11 -25.85 10.88
CA ASN A 20 -6.08 -25.82 9.84
C ASN A 20 -4.80 -25.10 10.32
N PRO A 21 -3.79 -25.86 10.79
CA PRO A 21 -2.55 -25.30 11.30
C PRO A 21 -1.58 -24.81 10.20
N GLN A 22 -1.81 -25.15 8.92
CA GLN A 22 -0.92 -24.71 7.84
C GLN A 22 -1.15 -23.25 7.45
N GLY A 23 -2.29 -22.66 7.84
CA GLY A 23 -2.69 -21.32 7.45
C GLY A 23 -3.19 -21.29 6.00
N ILE A 24 -4.24 -20.53 5.77
CA ILE A 24 -4.88 -20.39 4.46
C ILE A 24 -4.37 -19.10 3.81
N PRO A 25 -3.68 -19.16 2.67
CA PRO A 25 -3.26 -17.96 1.96
C PRO A 25 -4.48 -17.22 1.40
N ALA A 26 -4.56 -15.92 1.65
CA ALA A 26 -5.62 -15.05 1.17
C ALA A 26 -5.05 -13.76 0.59
N HIS A 27 -5.60 -13.31 -0.53
CA HIS A 27 -5.41 -11.94 -1.00
C HIS A 27 -6.30 -11.02 -0.18
N VAL A 28 -5.68 -10.05 0.48
CA VAL A 28 -6.33 -9.10 1.38
C VAL A 28 -6.29 -7.73 0.74
N LEU A 29 -7.46 -7.14 0.52
CA LEU A 29 -7.56 -5.73 0.18
C LEU A 29 -7.47 -4.91 1.47
N VAL A 30 -6.54 -3.98 1.55
CA VAL A 30 -6.53 -2.99 2.62
C VAL A 30 -7.19 -1.72 2.13
N ASP A 31 -8.30 -1.35 2.77
CA ASP A 31 -9.18 -0.28 2.36
C ASP A 31 -9.47 0.66 3.53
N SER A 32 -8.91 1.88 3.47
CA SER A 32 -9.20 2.93 4.46
C SER A 32 -10.64 3.44 4.42
N GLY A 33 -11.39 3.13 3.36
CA GLY A 33 -12.80 3.46 3.23
C GLY A 33 -13.74 2.39 3.79
N ALA A 34 -13.22 1.21 4.16
CA ALA A 34 -14.02 0.19 4.82
C ALA A 34 -14.36 0.64 6.25
N THR A 35 -15.58 0.37 6.70
CA THR A 35 -15.99 0.73 8.07
C THR A 35 -15.61 -0.34 9.10
N THR A 36 -15.24 -1.54 8.65
CA THR A 36 -14.80 -2.65 9.48
C THR A 36 -14.12 -3.72 8.61
N ASN A 37 -13.65 -4.80 9.24
CA ASN A 37 -13.00 -5.92 8.57
C ASN A 37 -14.07 -6.90 8.03
N PHE A 38 -13.95 -7.26 6.75
CA PHE A 38 -14.89 -8.17 6.09
C PHE A 38 -14.21 -9.44 5.56
N MET A 39 -14.94 -10.54 5.59
CA MET A 39 -14.60 -11.79 4.92
C MET A 39 -15.70 -12.17 3.94
N ASP A 40 -15.32 -12.63 2.75
CA ASP A 40 -16.28 -13.07 1.75
C ASP A 40 -16.93 -14.40 2.16
N MET A 41 -18.25 -14.50 1.96
CA MET A 41 -19.03 -15.68 2.28
C MET A 41 -18.54 -16.93 1.52
N ALA A 42 -18.19 -16.81 0.23
CA ALA A 42 -17.73 -17.96 -0.54
C ALA A 42 -16.38 -18.46 -0.01
N PHE A 43 -15.50 -17.55 0.39
CA PHE A 43 -14.24 -17.89 1.04
C PHE A 43 -14.45 -18.56 2.41
N ALA A 44 -15.33 -18.01 3.24
CA ALA A 44 -15.68 -18.60 4.53
C ALA A 44 -16.23 -20.03 4.39
N VAL A 45 -17.13 -20.26 3.43
CA VAL A 45 -17.70 -21.58 3.13
C VAL A 45 -16.62 -22.54 2.63
N GLN A 46 -15.78 -22.09 1.68
CA GLN A 46 -14.71 -22.92 1.10
C GLN A 46 -13.78 -23.51 2.16
N TYR A 47 -13.45 -22.71 3.18
CA TYR A 47 -12.53 -23.12 4.25
C TYR A 47 -13.23 -23.49 5.55
N THR A 48 -14.54 -23.69 5.53
CA THR A 48 -15.34 -24.11 6.69
C THR A 48 -15.18 -23.20 7.92
N VAL A 49 -15.01 -21.90 7.68
CA VAL A 49 -14.96 -20.89 8.74
C VAL A 49 -16.33 -20.82 9.41
N SER A 50 -16.38 -21.06 10.72
CA SER A 50 -17.64 -21.07 11.47
C SER A 50 -18.18 -19.66 11.68
N PRO A 51 -19.39 -19.34 11.17
CA PRO A 51 -20.03 -18.05 11.42
C PRO A 51 -20.63 -18.03 12.84
N CYS A 52 -20.46 -16.89 13.51
CA CYS A 52 -21.11 -16.52 14.75
C CYS A 52 -22.21 -15.49 14.46
N PRO A 53 -23.44 -15.63 14.98
CA PRO A 53 -24.49 -14.65 14.77
C PRO A 53 -24.12 -13.33 15.46
N VAL A 54 -24.49 -12.21 14.82
CA VAL A 54 -24.39 -10.87 15.42
C VAL A 54 -25.70 -10.54 16.13
N GLU A 55 -25.63 -10.00 17.35
CA GLU A 55 -26.82 -9.63 18.13
C GLU A 55 -27.69 -8.58 17.43
N SER A 56 -27.05 -7.62 16.75
CA SER A 56 -27.71 -6.59 15.95
C SER A 56 -27.18 -6.61 14.51
N PRO A 57 -28.01 -7.03 13.52
CA PRO A 57 -27.58 -7.05 12.13
C PRO A 57 -27.15 -5.66 11.64
N MET A 58 -26.00 -5.60 10.98
CA MET A 58 -25.46 -4.35 10.45
C MET A 58 -26.06 -4.06 9.07
N LEU A 59 -26.82 -2.98 8.97
CA LEU A 59 -27.26 -2.46 7.68
C LEU A 59 -26.11 -1.68 7.04
N MET A 60 -25.72 -2.06 5.83
CA MET A 60 -24.74 -1.30 5.05
C MET A 60 -25.40 -0.72 3.82
N GLU A 61 -25.09 0.55 3.57
CA GLU A 61 -25.50 1.29 2.39
C GLU A 61 -24.27 1.52 1.52
N THR A 62 -24.46 1.46 0.20
CA THR A 62 -23.48 1.95 -0.76
C THR A 62 -23.37 3.47 -0.64
N ILE A 63 -22.31 4.05 -1.22
CA ILE A 63 -22.09 5.50 -1.22
C ILE A 63 -23.30 6.27 -1.81
N ASP A 64 -24.03 5.63 -2.72
CA ASP A 64 -25.24 6.18 -3.35
C ASP A 64 -26.52 6.01 -2.50
N GLY A 65 -26.40 5.52 -1.26
CA GLY A 65 -27.51 5.33 -0.31
C GLY A 65 -28.34 4.07 -0.54
N TRP A 66 -27.88 3.13 -1.37
CA TRP A 66 -28.58 1.87 -1.60
C TRP A 66 -28.17 0.83 -0.58
N VAL A 67 -29.13 0.19 0.07
CA VAL A 67 -28.85 -0.99 0.91
C VAL A 67 -28.19 -2.08 0.06
N LEU A 68 -27.18 -2.76 0.62
CA LEU A 68 -26.56 -3.90 -0.05
C LEU A 68 -27.63 -4.92 -0.47
N LEU A 69 -27.55 -5.39 -1.73
CA LEU A 69 -28.48 -6.39 -2.28
C LEU A 69 -28.47 -7.71 -1.49
N SER A 70 -27.36 -8.01 -0.80
CA SER A 70 -27.21 -9.15 0.09
C SER A 70 -27.97 -9.00 1.42
N GLY A 71 -28.56 -7.83 1.68
CA GLY A 71 -29.24 -7.51 2.92
C GLY A 71 -28.27 -7.18 4.06
N PRO A 72 -28.79 -7.03 5.29
CA PRO A 72 -27.97 -6.70 6.44
C PRO A 72 -27.02 -7.85 6.78
N ILE A 73 -25.83 -7.51 7.25
CA ILE A 73 -24.82 -8.44 7.69
C ILE A 73 -25.23 -9.01 9.06
N LYS A 74 -25.32 -10.34 9.15
CA LYS A 74 -25.87 -11.06 10.32
C LYS A 74 -24.85 -11.98 11.00
N ALA A 75 -23.65 -12.11 10.43
CA ALA A 75 -22.66 -13.05 10.91
C ALA A 75 -21.28 -12.40 10.99
N THR A 76 -20.53 -12.79 12.01
CA THR A 76 -19.10 -12.55 12.16
C THR A 76 -18.36 -13.86 12.27
N THR A 77 -17.04 -13.83 12.27
CA THR A 77 -16.21 -14.95 12.70
C THR A 77 -15.92 -14.85 14.20
N GLN A 78 -15.49 -15.94 14.84
CA GLN A 78 -14.62 -15.80 16.01
C GLN A 78 -13.32 -15.07 15.61
N PRO A 79 -12.58 -14.44 16.53
CA PRO A 79 -11.27 -13.86 16.20
C PRO A 79 -10.37 -14.92 15.55
N LEU A 80 -9.93 -14.67 14.32
CA LEU A 80 -9.05 -15.55 13.56
C LEU A 80 -7.64 -14.98 13.62
N HIS A 81 -6.66 -15.87 13.78
CA HIS A 81 -5.27 -15.45 13.77
C HIS A 81 -4.83 -15.18 12.33
N LEU A 82 -4.46 -13.93 12.05
CA LEU A 82 -4.03 -13.44 10.76
C LEU A 82 -2.55 -13.12 10.81
N THR A 83 -1.78 -13.63 9.84
CA THR A 83 -0.38 -13.24 9.68
C THR A 83 -0.12 -12.57 8.34
N ILE A 84 0.57 -11.43 8.40
CA ILE A 84 1.02 -10.68 7.23
C ILE A 84 2.52 -10.46 7.42
N ARG A 85 3.31 -11.23 6.68
CA ARG A 85 4.77 -11.29 6.82
C ARG A 85 5.17 -11.71 8.25
N SER A 86 5.72 -10.79 9.03
CA SER A 86 6.19 -11.02 10.41
C SER A 86 5.24 -10.45 11.47
N HIS A 87 4.08 -9.94 11.05
CA HIS A 87 3.06 -9.43 11.94
C HIS A 87 1.94 -10.44 12.07
N GLU A 88 1.45 -10.57 13.29
CA GLU A 88 0.38 -11.48 13.66
C GLU A 88 -0.64 -10.71 14.51
N GLU A 89 -1.92 -10.93 14.23
CA GLU A 89 -3.00 -10.27 14.95
C GLU A 89 -4.24 -11.18 14.97
N ALA A 90 -5.04 -11.11 16.03
CA ALA A 90 -6.33 -11.78 16.07
C ALA A 90 -7.43 -10.83 15.56
N ILE A 91 -8.01 -11.13 14.40
CA ILE A 91 -9.00 -10.26 13.75
C ILE A 91 -10.35 -10.97 13.66
N GLN A 92 -11.39 -10.30 14.12
CA GLN A 92 -12.78 -10.70 13.86
C GLN A 92 -13.25 -10.07 12.54
N PHE A 93 -13.91 -10.87 11.71
CA PHE A 93 -14.43 -10.43 10.43
C PHE A 93 -15.96 -10.47 10.41
N TYR A 94 -16.58 -9.47 9.79
CA TYR A 94 -17.97 -9.54 9.37
C TYR A 94 -18.08 -10.31 8.06
N ILE A 95 -19.04 -11.23 7.97
CA ILE A 95 -19.19 -12.09 6.79
C ILE A 95 -20.25 -11.50 5.87
N THR A 96 -19.86 -11.18 4.63
CA THR A 96 -20.75 -10.65 3.60
C THR A 96 -20.48 -11.32 2.26
N SER A 97 -21.44 -11.28 1.34
CA SER A 97 -21.32 -11.89 0.01
C SER A 97 -21.02 -10.83 -1.06
N GLY A 98 -20.27 -11.22 -2.08
CA GLY A 98 -20.05 -10.38 -3.26
C GLY A 98 -18.85 -9.46 -3.13
N LEU A 99 -17.91 -9.78 -2.23
CA LEU A 99 -16.63 -9.09 -2.21
C LEU A 99 -15.78 -9.56 -3.38
N HIS A 100 -15.02 -8.65 -3.98
CA HIS A 100 -14.04 -8.99 -5.01
C HIS A 100 -12.77 -9.66 -4.45
N PHE A 101 -12.54 -9.51 -3.14
CA PHE A 101 -11.39 -10.07 -2.44
C PHE A 101 -11.88 -10.97 -1.29
N PRO A 102 -11.18 -12.09 -1.00
CA PRO A 102 -11.49 -12.96 0.13
C PRO A 102 -11.63 -12.23 1.47
N VAL A 103 -10.81 -11.21 1.68
CA VAL A 103 -10.79 -10.41 2.90
C VAL A 103 -10.57 -8.94 2.54
N VAL A 104 -11.28 -8.06 3.24
CA VAL A 104 -11.08 -6.62 3.24
C VAL A 104 -10.73 -6.19 4.67
N LEU A 105 -9.61 -5.50 4.84
CA LEU A 105 -9.21 -4.92 6.12
C LEU A 105 -9.47 -3.42 6.11
N ASP A 106 -10.20 -2.96 7.11
CA ASP A 106 -10.25 -1.55 7.47
C ASP A 106 -8.88 -1.14 8.06
N LEU A 107 -8.48 0.11 7.90
CA LEU A 107 -7.30 0.69 8.52
C LEU A 107 -7.59 1.47 9.80
N SER A 108 -8.85 1.78 10.07
CA SER A 108 -9.29 2.62 11.18
C SER A 108 -9.49 1.85 12.49
N THR A 109 -9.66 0.52 12.43
CA THR A 109 -9.79 -0.30 13.63
C THR A 109 -8.47 -0.41 14.42
N SER A 110 -8.58 -0.55 15.76
CA SER A 110 -7.44 -0.77 16.65
C SER A 110 -6.57 -1.94 16.20
N ASP A 111 -7.22 -3.00 15.75
CA ASP A 111 -6.62 -4.28 15.38
C ASP A 111 -5.80 -4.16 14.09
N THR A 112 -5.99 -3.07 13.34
CA THR A 112 -5.30 -2.80 12.07
C THR A 112 -4.36 -1.59 12.15
N GLN A 113 -4.20 -0.97 13.32
CA GLN A 113 -3.36 0.22 13.51
C GLN A 113 -1.89 -0.02 13.12
N TRP A 114 -1.41 -1.25 13.24
CA TRP A 114 -0.07 -1.65 12.80
C TRP A 114 0.10 -1.58 11.28
N LEU A 115 -0.95 -1.86 10.49
CA LEU A 115 -0.93 -1.66 9.03
C LEU A 115 -0.76 -0.19 8.73
N LEU A 116 -1.55 0.68 9.36
CA LEU A 116 -1.47 2.12 9.18
C LEU A 116 -0.03 2.63 9.40
N ASN A 117 0.59 2.22 10.51
CA ASN A 117 1.99 2.56 10.83
C ASN A 117 2.95 2.07 9.74
N ARG A 118 2.74 0.87 9.20
CA ARG A 118 3.54 0.31 8.10
C ARG A 118 3.37 1.09 6.81
N PHE A 119 2.15 1.44 6.43
CA PHE A 119 1.88 2.29 5.26
C PHE A 119 2.62 3.61 5.37
N TYR A 120 2.45 4.32 6.48
CA TYR A 120 3.13 5.60 6.71
C TYR A 120 4.65 5.45 6.68
N TYR A 121 5.20 4.41 7.29
CA TYR A 121 6.64 4.15 7.26
C TYR A 121 7.16 3.85 5.85
N SER A 122 6.42 3.04 5.08
CA SER A 122 6.77 2.69 3.69
C SER A 122 6.76 3.93 2.79
N GLN A 123 5.70 4.73 2.87
CA GLN A 123 5.59 5.99 2.12
C GLN A 123 6.71 6.96 2.50
N SER A 124 7.03 7.08 3.79
CA SER A 124 8.13 7.92 4.26
C SER A 124 9.48 7.48 3.69
N LYS A 125 9.77 6.17 3.69
CA LYS A 125 11.02 5.63 3.10
C LYS A 125 11.11 5.89 1.59
N PHE A 126 10.02 5.67 0.86
CA PHE A 126 9.95 5.94 -0.57
C PHE A 126 10.19 7.43 -0.87
N LEU A 127 9.54 8.33 -0.14
CA LEU A 127 9.77 9.77 -0.29
C LEU A 127 11.21 10.17 0.04
N GLN A 128 11.85 9.49 0.99
CA GLN A 128 13.26 9.74 1.31
C GLN A 128 14.22 9.25 0.21
N SER A 129 13.95 8.12 -0.44
CA SER A 129 14.79 7.66 -1.56
C SER A 129 14.70 8.61 -2.76
N GLU A 130 13.48 9.01 -3.13
CA GLU A 130 13.21 10.00 -4.19
C GLU A 130 13.90 11.36 -3.93
N ARG A 131 13.97 11.78 -2.67
CA ARG A 131 14.70 13.01 -2.28
C ARG A 131 16.21 12.85 -2.39
N LYS A 132 16.75 11.67 -2.07
CA LYS A 132 18.19 11.39 -2.18
C LYS A 132 18.64 11.32 -3.65
N GLU A 133 17.83 10.69 -4.49
CA GLU A 133 18.11 10.54 -5.92
C GLU A 133 18.13 11.89 -6.64
N ARG A 134 17.11 12.73 -6.43
CA ARG A 134 17.11 14.11 -6.95
C ARG A 134 18.28 14.97 -6.47
N LYS A 135 18.73 14.79 -5.22
CA LYS A 135 19.94 15.47 -4.72
C LYS A 135 21.21 15.00 -5.43
N LYS A 136 21.28 13.71 -5.79
CA LYS A 136 22.41 13.14 -6.52
C LYS A 136 22.44 13.66 -7.96
N GLU A 137 21.31 13.65 -8.66
CA GLU A 137 21.19 14.19 -10.02
C GLU A 137 21.59 15.66 -10.10
N MET A 138 21.09 16.47 -9.16
CA MET A 138 21.42 17.90 -9.08
C MET A 138 22.90 18.14 -8.79
N LYS A 139 23.55 17.26 -8.02
CA LYS A 139 25.00 17.34 -7.78
C LYS A 139 25.80 16.99 -9.04
N GLU A 140 25.45 15.92 -9.73
CA GLU A 140 26.08 15.49 -10.98
C GLU A 140 25.89 16.53 -12.11
N GLU A 141 24.73 17.20 -12.17
CA GLU A 141 24.50 18.28 -13.13
C GLU A 141 25.37 19.50 -12.81
N ASN A 142 25.51 19.87 -11.54
CA ASN A 142 26.37 20.97 -11.13
C ASN A 142 27.86 20.70 -11.42
N GLU A 143 28.33 19.47 -11.21
CA GLU A 143 29.70 19.05 -11.57
C GLU A 143 29.92 19.13 -13.08
N ARG A 144 28.98 18.59 -13.89
CA ARG A 144 29.03 18.68 -15.36
C ARG A 144 29.02 20.12 -15.88
N LYS A 145 28.30 21.04 -15.22
CA LYS A 145 28.30 22.47 -15.56
C LYS A 145 29.63 23.14 -15.21
N LYS A 146 30.22 22.80 -14.05
CA LYS A 146 31.52 23.33 -13.63
C LYS A 146 32.64 22.89 -14.59
N GLU A 147 32.63 21.65 -15.01
CA GLU A 147 33.61 21.10 -15.95
C GLU A 147 33.48 21.70 -17.35
N ARG A 148 32.25 21.88 -17.84
CA ARG A 148 32.01 22.61 -19.10
C ARG A 148 32.52 24.06 -19.06
N ASN A 149 32.25 24.79 -17.96
CA ASN A 149 32.76 26.15 -17.81
C ASN A 149 34.30 26.20 -17.74
N SER A 150 34.91 25.23 -17.04
CA SER A 150 36.36 25.12 -16.96
C SER A 150 36.97 24.84 -18.35
N ASN A 151 36.45 23.85 -19.08
CA ASN A 151 36.93 23.50 -20.42
C ASN A 151 36.74 24.64 -21.42
N PHE A 152 35.62 25.36 -21.38
CA PHE A 152 35.39 26.54 -22.22
C PHE A 152 36.41 27.66 -21.92
N THR A 153 36.76 27.86 -20.65
CA THR A 153 37.77 28.86 -20.24
C THR A 153 39.17 28.47 -20.74
N VAL A 154 39.56 27.19 -20.60
CA VAL A 154 40.86 26.69 -21.03
C VAL A 154 41.02 26.76 -22.56
N LEU A 155 39.99 26.40 -23.32
CA LEU A 155 39.99 26.52 -24.79
C LEU A 155 40.19 27.97 -25.24
N ASN A 156 39.46 28.93 -24.65
CA ASN A 156 39.62 30.34 -24.97
C ASN A 156 41.03 30.88 -24.64
N ILE A 157 41.65 30.42 -23.56
CA ILE A 157 43.03 30.81 -23.20
C ILE A 157 44.05 30.22 -24.16
N LEU A 158 43.89 28.95 -24.56
CA LEU A 158 44.79 28.29 -25.51
C LEU A 158 44.70 28.92 -26.92
N GLU A 159 43.50 29.27 -27.38
CA GLU A 159 43.33 30.02 -28.63
C GLU A 159 44.05 31.37 -28.60
N LEU A 160 44.01 32.09 -27.47
CA LEU A 160 44.76 33.34 -27.30
C LEU A 160 46.30 33.15 -27.30
N ILE A 161 46.80 32.02 -26.79
CA ILE A 161 48.24 31.76 -26.69
C ILE A 161 48.82 31.30 -28.04
N ILE A 162 48.05 30.52 -28.81
CA ILE A 162 48.47 30.05 -30.15
C ILE A 162 48.48 31.24 -31.14
N TYR A 163 47.67 32.26 -30.90
CA TYR A 163 47.68 33.51 -31.67
C TYR A 163 48.68 34.54 -31.10
N LYS A 164 49.98 34.23 -31.15
CA LYS A 164 51.03 35.29 -31.09
C LYS A 164 51.45 35.66 -32.51
N PRO A 165 51.10 36.85 -33.03
CA PRO A 165 51.70 37.34 -34.26
C PRO A 165 53.19 37.59 -33.98
N GLU A 166 54.07 37.00 -34.79
CA GLU A 166 55.46 37.45 -34.87
C GLU A 166 55.47 38.88 -35.41
N TYR A 167 55.63 39.85 -34.51
CA TYR A 167 55.89 41.23 -34.92
C TYR A 167 57.35 41.33 -35.37
N LYS A 168 57.54 41.45 -36.69
CA LYS A 168 58.79 41.88 -37.34
C LYS A 168 59.05 43.36 -37.08
#